data_AF-A0A8I1U1X6-F1
#
_entry.id   AF-A0A8I1U1X6-F1
#
_cell.length_a   1.000
_cell.length_b   1.000
_cell.length_c   1.000
_cell.angle_alpha   90.00
_cell.angle_beta   90.00
_cell.angle_gamma   90.00
#
_symmetry.space_group_name_H-M   'P 1'
#
loop_
_entity.id
_entity.type
_entity.pdbx_description
1 polymer ?
#
loop_
_entity_poly.entity_id
_entity_poly.type
_entity_poly.pdbx_seq_one_letter_code
_entity_poly.pdbx_strand_id
1 'polypeptide(L)'
;MLKSIFLMLLGWSYQITWAAHYLPEDWQQLLIDHNCIRCDLSGIRLEHQTFTDNYFTESYFTAAYMHDVNILRSDFSYTNLVYAKIINSVFKKSNFSQAKLNNVVIEATHFEKSNFTEMYLADANIKESYFNEAEFNRALLEHTTIRASNLTHARFFGSQMTAVDFSKSNLSFTDFTQAILSEVILDDAILYGSNITQEQLSGVKSYRCAILPDGTLNDGQGTYSCAGGVRNE
;
A
#
# COMPACT_ATOMS: atom_id res chain seq x y z
N MET A 1 -42.31 -11.10 -16.95
CA MET A 1 -42.19 -12.07 -15.86
C MET A 1 -41.31 -11.46 -14.77
N LEU A 2 -41.94 -10.84 -13.76
CA LEU A 2 -41.26 -10.44 -12.53
C LEU A 2 -40.88 -11.73 -11.77
N LYS A 3 -39.62 -11.86 -11.36
CA LYS A 3 -39.24 -12.79 -10.29
C LYS A 3 -38.91 -11.96 -9.05
N SER A 4 -39.88 -11.87 -8.15
CA SER A 4 -39.66 -11.50 -6.75
C SER A 4 -38.70 -12.51 -6.12
N ILE A 5 -37.57 -12.03 -5.61
CA ILE A 5 -36.73 -12.79 -4.68
C ILE A 5 -37.03 -12.26 -3.27
N PHE A 6 -37.49 -13.20 -2.45
CA PHE A 6 -37.91 -13.04 -1.07
C PHE A 6 -36.66 -13.07 -0.18
N LEU A 7 -36.26 -11.95 0.40
CA LEU A 7 -35.21 -11.88 1.43
C LEU A 7 -35.84 -12.24 2.79
N MET A 8 -35.60 -13.46 3.27
CA MET A 8 -35.80 -13.80 4.68
C MET A 8 -34.67 -13.17 5.50
N LEU A 9 -34.99 -12.07 6.17
CA LEU A 9 -34.22 -11.54 7.29
C LEU A 9 -34.49 -12.39 8.52
N LEU A 10 -33.47 -13.03 9.10
CA LEU A 10 -33.49 -13.40 10.52
C LEU A 10 -32.12 -13.16 11.16
N GLY A 11 -32.07 -12.07 11.94
CA GLY A 11 -31.09 -11.73 12.97
C GLY A 11 -29.73 -11.29 12.41
N TRP A 12 -29.24 -10.07 12.59
CA TRP A 12 -29.24 -9.24 13.79
C TRP A 12 -29.33 -7.75 13.41
N SER A 13 -29.86 -6.95 14.33
CA SER A 13 -30.21 -5.55 14.18
C SER A 13 -29.03 -4.60 14.00
N TYR A 14 -28.98 -3.92 12.86
CA TYR A 14 -28.64 -2.50 12.80
C TYR A 14 -29.71 -1.80 11.95
N GLN A 15 -30.26 -0.72 12.48
CA GLN A 15 -31.26 0.09 11.80
C GLN A 15 -30.66 0.69 10.52
N ILE A 16 -30.92 0.06 9.38
CA ILE A 16 -30.73 0.70 8.08
C ILE A 16 -31.95 1.61 7.88
N THR A 17 -31.87 2.82 8.39
CA THR A 17 -32.84 3.87 8.09
C THR A 17 -32.09 5.07 7.52
N TRP A 18 -32.40 5.37 6.25
CA TRP A 18 -32.02 6.57 5.46
C TRP A 18 -30.66 6.55 4.72
N ALA A 19 -30.43 5.57 3.83
CA ALA A 19 -29.53 5.73 2.67
C ALA A 19 -29.81 4.71 1.54
N ALA A 20 -31.08 4.36 1.28
CA ALA A 20 -31.47 3.55 0.13
C ALA A 20 -31.49 4.39 -1.18
N HIS A 21 -30.43 5.15 -1.43
CA HIS A 21 -30.26 5.94 -2.65
C HIS A 21 -29.15 5.28 -3.47
N TYR A 22 -29.55 4.45 -4.45
CA TYR A 22 -28.68 3.81 -5.46
C TYR A 22 -27.41 3.14 -4.89
N LEU A 23 -27.54 1.91 -4.39
CA LEU A 23 -26.39 1.01 -4.41
C LEU A 23 -26.17 0.60 -5.88
N PRO A 24 -24.99 0.86 -6.48
CA PRO A 24 -24.70 0.46 -7.87
C PRO A 24 -24.95 -1.05 -8.03
N GLU A 25 -25.43 -1.48 -9.21
CA GLU A 25 -25.70 -2.91 -9.49
C GLU A 25 -24.49 -3.80 -9.13
N ASP A 26 -23.29 -3.28 -9.37
CA ASP A 26 -22.01 -3.92 -9.06
C ASP A 26 -21.78 -4.18 -7.57
N TRP A 27 -22.30 -3.34 -6.67
CA TRP A 27 -22.21 -3.62 -5.23
C TRP A 27 -23.07 -4.81 -4.83
N GLN A 28 -24.28 -4.91 -5.38
CA GLN A 28 -25.14 -6.06 -5.11
C GLN A 28 -24.52 -7.33 -5.69
N GLN A 29 -23.92 -7.24 -6.87
CA GLN A 29 -23.19 -8.34 -7.48
C GLN A 29 -22.04 -8.81 -6.60
N LEU A 30 -21.21 -7.89 -6.09
CA LEU A 30 -20.11 -8.25 -5.19
C LEU A 30 -20.59 -9.02 -3.95
N LEU A 31 -21.71 -8.60 -3.35
CA LEU A 31 -22.27 -9.29 -2.17
C LEU A 31 -22.78 -10.71 -2.49
N ILE A 32 -23.18 -10.99 -3.73
CA ILE A 32 -23.71 -12.29 -4.14
C ILE A 32 -22.59 -13.20 -4.65
N ASP A 33 -21.81 -12.71 -5.60
CA ASP A 33 -20.83 -13.50 -6.35
C ASP A 33 -19.48 -13.55 -5.64
N HIS A 34 -19.30 -12.68 -4.63
CA HIS A 34 -18.01 -12.45 -3.97
C HIS A 34 -16.91 -12.16 -4.99
N ASN A 35 -17.27 -11.62 -6.15
CA ASN A 35 -16.36 -11.28 -7.23
C ASN A 35 -16.96 -10.09 -7.96
N CYS A 36 -16.11 -9.21 -8.45
CA CYS A 36 -16.53 -8.04 -9.17
C CYS A 36 -15.44 -7.65 -10.17
N ILE A 37 -15.43 -8.31 -11.34
CA ILE A 37 -14.47 -8.05 -12.42
C ILE A 37 -15.04 -6.94 -13.31
N ARG A 38 -14.25 -5.89 -13.57
CA ARG A 38 -14.65 -4.66 -14.31
C ARG A 38 -15.85 -3.92 -13.73
N CYS A 39 -16.06 -4.05 -12.43
CA CYS A 39 -17.12 -3.33 -11.73
C CYS A 39 -16.74 -1.86 -11.53
N ASP A 40 -17.75 -1.00 -11.51
CA ASP A 40 -17.65 0.35 -10.99
C ASP A 40 -18.08 0.41 -9.52
N LEU A 41 -17.06 0.43 -8.66
CA LEU A 41 -17.17 0.63 -7.22
C LEU A 41 -16.57 1.99 -6.83
N SER A 42 -16.56 2.95 -7.75
CA SER A 42 -16.04 4.30 -7.48
C SER A 42 -16.87 5.00 -6.40
N GLY A 43 -16.18 5.66 -5.47
CA GLY A 43 -16.81 6.34 -4.33
C GLY A 43 -17.45 5.40 -3.30
N ILE A 44 -17.30 4.08 -3.45
CA ILE A 44 -17.90 3.13 -2.52
C ILE A 44 -17.34 3.30 -1.10
N ARG A 45 -18.18 3.05 -0.11
CA ARG A 45 -17.78 3.02 1.30
C ARG A 45 -17.85 1.59 1.82
N LEU A 46 -16.68 0.98 2.02
CA LEU A 46 -16.52 -0.35 2.61
C LEU A 46 -16.00 -0.21 4.03
N GLU A 47 -16.78 -0.69 4.98
CA GLU A 47 -16.39 -0.71 6.39
C GLU A 47 -16.64 -2.08 7.00
N HIS A 48 -15.65 -2.58 7.74
CA HIS A 48 -15.72 -3.83 8.50
C HIS A 48 -16.03 -5.09 7.68
N GLN A 49 -15.95 -5.00 6.35
CA GLN A 49 -16.24 -6.12 5.46
C GLN A 49 -15.05 -7.07 5.39
N THR A 50 -15.36 -8.35 5.22
CA THR A 50 -14.36 -9.39 4.97
C THR A 50 -14.56 -9.98 3.59
N PHE A 51 -13.48 -9.98 2.82
CA PHE A 51 -13.39 -10.56 1.49
C PHE A 51 -12.19 -11.51 1.50
N THR A 52 -12.35 -12.74 1.00
CA THR A 52 -11.25 -13.68 0.87
C THR A 52 -11.35 -14.44 -0.46
N ASP A 53 -10.23 -14.51 -1.17
CA ASP A 53 -10.13 -15.18 -2.48
C ASP A 53 -11.05 -14.59 -3.56
N ASN A 54 -11.19 -13.25 -3.60
CA ASN A 54 -12.06 -12.53 -4.54
C ASN A 54 -11.30 -12.01 -5.76
N TYR A 55 -12.00 -11.83 -6.87
CA TYR A 55 -11.51 -11.23 -8.10
C TYR A 55 -12.14 -9.86 -8.32
N PHE A 56 -11.30 -8.82 -8.26
CA PHE A 56 -11.62 -7.42 -8.54
C PHE A 56 -10.90 -6.89 -9.79
N THR A 57 -10.37 -7.79 -10.62
CA THR A 57 -9.55 -7.46 -11.79
C THR A 57 -10.20 -6.41 -12.68
N GLU A 58 -9.44 -5.40 -13.11
CA GLU A 58 -9.89 -4.29 -13.98
C GLU A 58 -11.03 -3.42 -13.40
N SER A 59 -11.34 -3.53 -12.11
CA SER A 59 -12.43 -2.76 -11.48
C SER A 59 -12.00 -1.35 -11.03
N TYR A 60 -13.00 -0.48 -10.89
CA TYR A 60 -12.84 0.91 -10.50
C TYR A 60 -13.19 1.10 -9.04
N PHE A 61 -12.24 1.60 -8.26
CA PHE A 61 -12.37 2.01 -6.86
C PHE A 61 -11.96 3.48 -6.71
N THR A 62 -12.17 4.30 -7.75
CA THR A 62 -11.75 5.70 -7.73
C THR A 62 -12.48 6.40 -6.60
N ALA A 63 -11.74 7.11 -5.73
CA ALA A 63 -12.26 7.75 -4.53
C ALA A 63 -13.03 6.83 -3.55
N ALA A 64 -12.80 5.51 -3.62
CA ALA A 64 -13.38 4.58 -2.65
C ALA A 64 -12.83 4.82 -1.24
N TYR A 65 -13.66 4.58 -0.23
CA TYR A 65 -13.28 4.62 1.18
C TYR A 65 -13.35 3.22 1.77
N MET A 66 -12.20 2.71 2.21
CA MET A 66 -12.03 1.39 2.81
C MET A 66 -11.46 1.57 4.22
N HIS A 67 -12.27 1.29 5.23
CA HIS A 67 -11.87 1.41 6.64
C HIS A 67 -12.16 0.12 7.40
N ASP A 68 -11.18 -0.40 8.14
CA ASP A 68 -11.30 -1.67 8.86
C ASP A 68 -11.77 -2.84 7.99
N VAL A 69 -11.43 -2.87 6.70
CA VAL A 69 -11.76 -4.01 5.83
C VAL A 69 -10.70 -5.10 5.94
N ASN A 70 -11.11 -6.35 5.80
CA ASN A 70 -10.21 -7.49 5.78
C ASN A 70 -10.32 -8.24 4.45
N ILE A 71 -9.46 -7.90 3.50
CA ILE A 71 -9.41 -8.46 2.16
C ILE A 71 -8.16 -9.32 2.00
N LEU A 72 -8.33 -10.63 1.89
CA LEU A 72 -7.20 -11.57 1.87
C LEU A 72 -7.11 -12.28 0.52
N ARG A 73 -5.89 -12.44 0.01
CA ARG A 73 -5.61 -13.25 -1.19
C ARG A 73 -6.50 -12.90 -2.39
N SER A 74 -6.84 -11.62 -2.54
CA SER A 74 -7.75 -11.16 -3.58
C SER A 74 -6.98 -10.52 -4.73
N ASP A 75 -7.54 -10.55 -5.93
CA ASP A 75 -6.94 -10.00 -7.13
C ASP A 75 -7.50 -8.62 -7.46
N PHE A 76 -6.69 -7.58 -7.26
CA PHE A 76 -6.89 -6.19 -7.64
C PHE A 76 -6.02 -5.80 -8.85
N SER A 77 -5.53 -6.75 -9.64
CA SER A 77 -4.72 -6.43 -10.81
C SER A 77 -5.48 -5.51 -11.77
N TYR A 78 -4.76 -4.55 -12.35
CA TYR A 78 -5.30 -3.54 -13.28
C TYR A 78 -6.41 -2.65 -12.71
N THR A 79 -6.63 -2.65 -11.39
CA THR A 79 -7.67 -1.80 -10.79
C THR A 79 -7.29 -0.32 -10.80
N ASN A 80 -8.31 0.54 -10.72
CA ASN A 80 -8.14 1.97 -10.54
C ASN A 80 -8.54 2.39 -9.12
N LEU A 81 -7.55 2.66 -8.28
CA LEU A 81 -7.68 3.12 -6.89
C LEU A 81 -7.32 4.60 -6.71
N VAL A 82 -7.38 5.38 -7.80
CA VAL A 82 -7.02 6.80 -7.78
C VAL A 82 -7.89 7.56 -6.77
N TYR A 83 -7.28 8.37 -5.91
CA TYR A 83 -7.92 9.07 -4.78
C TYR A 83 -8.58 8.19 -3.71
N ALA A 84 -8.40 6.86 -3.74
CA ALA A 84 -8.97 6.00 -2.71
C ALA A 84 -8.33 6.27 -1.34
N LYS A 85 -9.08 5.98 -0.28
CA LYS A 85 -8.61 6.04 1.11
C LYS A 85 -8.71 4.65 1.72
N ILE A 86 -7.57 4.12 2.18
CA ILE A 86 -7.46 2.80 2.77
C ILE A 86 -6.86 2.95 4.16
N ILE A 87 -7.66 2.72 5.20
CA ILE A 87 -7.30 3.04 6.58
C ILE A 87 -7.57 1.82 7.46
N ASN A 88 -6.64 1.49 8.36
CA ASN A 88 -6.80 0.41 9.34
C ASN A 88 -7.23 -0.94 8.73
N SER A 89 -6.83 -1.21 7.49
CA SER A 89 -7.35 -2.34 6.72
C SER A 89 -6.31 -3.45 6.54
N VAL A 90 -6.73 -4.59 6.01
CA VAL A 90 -5.89 -5.74 5.73
C VAL A 90 -6.09 -6.18 4.29
N PHE A 91 -4.99 -6.34 3.57
CA PHE A 91 -4.88 -6.70 2.15
C PHE A 91 -3.87 -7.83 1.90
N LYS A 92 -3.47 -8.57 2.94
CA LYS A 92 -2.37 -9.55 2.92
C LYS A 92 -2.48 -10.54 1.76
N LYS A 93 -1.34 -10.79 1.10
CA LYS A 93 -1.19 -11.73 -0.03
C LYS A 93 -2.10 -11.40 -1.22
N SER A 94 -2.56 -10.16 -1.36
CA SER A 94 -3.39 -9.74 -2.48
C SER A 94 -2.53 -9.28 -3.66
N ASN A 95 -3.11 -9.26 -4.85
CA ASN A 95 -2.43 -8.84 -6.06
C ASN A 95 -2.91 -7.45 -6.52
N PHE A 96 -2.02 -6.48 -6.57
CA PHE A 96 -2.23 -5.12 -7.10
C PHE A 96 -1.36 -4.86 -8.32
N SER A 97 -0.89 -5.91 -9.01
CA SER A 97 -0.04 -5.75 -10.19
C SER A 97 -0.71 -4.86 -11.23
N GLN A 98 0.03 -3.86 -11.72
CA GLN A 98 -0.45 -2.87 -12.70
C GLN A 98 -1.67 -2.04 -12.25
N ALA A 99 -1.99 -2.01 -10.95
CA ALA A 99 -3.02 -1.12 -10.44
C ALA A 99 -2.55 0.35 -10.48
N LYS A 100 -3.51 1.27 -10.55
CA LYS A 100 -3.28 2.73 -10.49
C LYS A 100 -3.66 3.24 -9.11
N LEU A 101 -2.69 3.79 -8.38
CA LEU A 101 -2.86 4.26 -7.00
C LEU A 101 -2.49 5.74 -6.85
N ASN A 102 -2.65 6.54 -7.91
CA ASN A 102 -2.34 7.96 -7.86
C ASN A 102 -3.18 8.66 -6.78
N ASN A 103 -2.55 9.54 -6.00
CA ASN A 103 -3.19 10.30 -4.93
C ASN A 103 -3.91 9.42 -3.88
N VAL A 104 -3.56 8.14 -3.76
CA VAL A 104 -4.13 7.26 -2.73
C VAL A 104 -3.65 7.72 -1.35
N VAL A 105 -4.53 7.60 -0.35
CA VAL A 105 -4.15 7.75 1.06
C VAL A 105 -4.24 6.39 1.72
N ILE A 106 -3.12 5.92 2.27
CA ILE A 106 -3.03 4.65 2.98
C ILE A 106 -2.47 4.90 4.39
N GLU A 107 -3.19 4.44 5.41
CA GLU A 107 -2.77 4.61 6.80
C GLU A 107 -3.00 3.31 7.59
N ALA A 108 -2.02 2.93 8.42
CA ALA A 108 -2.15 1.80 9.35
C ALA A 108 -2.66 0.50 8.69
N THR A 109 -2.24 0.23 7.45
CA THR A 109 -2.81 -0.86 6.62
C THR A 109 -1.79 -1.97 6.37
N HIS A 110 -2.27 -3.20 6.33
CA HIS A 110 -1.49 -4.42 6.22
C HIS A 110 -1.50 -5.01 4.80
N PHE A 111 -0.38 -4.96 4.10
CA PHE A 111 -0.17 -5.46 2.74
C PHE A 111 0.90 -6.55 2.65
N GLU A 112 1.23 -7.22 3.75
CA GLU A 112 2.32 -8.21 3.80
C GLU A 112 2.17 -9.28 2.71
N LYS A 113 3.29 -9.56 2.01
CA LYS A 113 3.38 -10.53 0.91
C LYS A 113 2.45 -10.22 -0.29
N SER A 114 2.00 -8.98 -0.43
CA SER A 114 1.18 -8.56 -1.58
C SER A 114 2.05 -8.23 -2.79
N ASN A 115 1.48 -8.38 -3.97
CA ASN A 115 2.15 -8.08 -5.23
C ASN A 115 1.75 -6.68 -5.72
N PHE A 116 2.73 -5.83 -5.97
CA PHE A 116 2.63 -4.45 -6.48
C PHE A 116 3.45 -4.26 -7.76
N THR A 117 3.76 -5.36 -8.46
CA THR A 117 4.61 -5.36 -9.65
C THR A 117 4.01 -4.47 -10.75
N GLU A 118 4.86 -3.63 -11.35
CA GLU A 118 4.50 -2.75 -12.47
C GLU A 118 3.34 -1.78 -12.17
N MET A 119 3.06 -1.49 -10.89
CA MET A 119 2.04 -0.52 -10.52
C MET A 119 2.51 0.92 -10.66
N TYR A 120 1.56 1.85 -10.64
CA TYR A 120 1.83 3.29 -10.67
C TYR A 120 1.34 4.00 -9.41
N LEU A 121 2.26 4.64 -8.69
CA LEU A 121 2.02 5.59 -7.60
C LEU A 121 2.53 6.95 -8.02
N ALA A 122 1.65 7.93 -8.13
CA ALA A 122 2.04 9.33 -8.17
C ALA A 122 1.30 10.09 -7.06
N ASP A 123 2.02 10.95 -6.33
CA ASP A 123 1.45 11.80 -5.28
C ASP A 123 0.71 11.02 -4.18
N ALA A 124 1.08 9.76 -3.96
CA ALA A 124 0.46 8.92 -2.94
C ALA A 124 0.99 9.24 -1.53
N ASN A 125 0.14 9.09 -0.53
CA ASN A 125 0.49 9.31 0.87
C ASN A 125 0.22 8.06 1.69
N ILE A 126 1.30 7.36 2.04
CA ILE A 126 1.32 6.10 2.77
C ILE A 126 2.05 6.30 4.10
N LYS A 127 1.39 5.98 5.21
CA LYS A 127 1.95 6.12 6.56
C LYS A 127 1.66 4.90 7.41
N GLU A 128 2.60 4.57 8.29
CA GLU A 128 2.42 3.59 9.37
C GLU A 128 1.90 2.23 8.87
N SER A 129 2.27 1.83 7.65
CA SER A 129 1.71 0.67 6.98
C SER A 129 2.73 -0.47 6.86
N TYR A 130 2.25 -1.68 6.60
CA TYR A 130 3.05 -2.91 6.65
C TYR A 130 3.11 -3.57 5.27
N PHE A 131 4.28 -3.55 4.65
CA PHE A 131 4.61 -4.13 3.35
C PHE A 131 5.70 -5.20 3.45
N ASN A 132 5.83 -5.87 4.60
CA ASN A 132 6.82 -6.93 4.78
C ASN A 132 6.69 -7.97 3.66
N GLU A 133 7.80 -8.32 3.02
CA GLU A 133 7.87 -9.27 1.90
C GLU A 133 7.00 -8.90 0.68
N ALA A 134 6.57 -7.64 0.52
CA ALA A 134 5.78 -7.20 -0.63
C ALA A 134 6.66 -6.97 -1.88
N GLU A 135 6.06 -7.10 -3.07
CA GLU A 135 6.77 -7.06 -4.35
C GLU A 135 6.44 -5.81 -5.16
N PHE A 136 7.32 -4.82 -5.18
CA PHE A 136 7.22 -3.59 -5.98
C PHE A 136 8.09 -3.64 -7.25
N ASN A 137 8.31 -4.83 -7.80
CA ASN A 137 9.21 -5.01 -8.94
C ASN A 137 8.73 -4.17 -10.13
N ARG A 138 9.64 -3.37 -10.72
CA ARG A 138 9.33 -2.48 -11.86
C ARG A 138 8.20 -1.48 -11.60
N ALA A 139 7.84 -1.24 -10.34
CA ALA A 139 6.87 -0.20 -10.01
C ALA A 139 7.42 1.19 -10.36
N LEU A 140 6.50 2.10 -10.67
CA LEU A 140 6.79 3.50 -10.94
C LEU A 140 6.24 4.33 -9.77
N LEU A 141 7.13 4.95 -9.01
CA LEU A 141 6.79 5.77 -7.84
C LEU A 141 7.30 7.20 -8.04
N GLU A 142 6.39 8.15 -8.06
CA GLU A 142 6.68 9.57 -8.26
C GLU A 142 6.06 10.37 -7.11
N HIS A 143 6.82 11.25 -6.48
CA HIS A 143 6.33 12.17 -5.43
C HIS A 143 5.53 11.49 -4.31
N THR A 144 5.88 10.24 -4.01
CA THR A 144 5.13 9.39 -3.09
C THR A 144 5.75 9.40 -1.70
N THR A 145 4.92 9.48 -0.66
CA THR A 145 5.35 9.36 0.74
C THR A 145 5.04 7.94 1.23
N ILE A 146 6.04 7.24 1.76
CA ILE A 146 5.94 5.94 2.45
C ILE A 146 6.71 6.05 3.76
N ARG A 147 6.14 6.76 4.73
CA ARG A 147 6.80 7.10 6.00
C ARG A 147 6.41 6.18 7.14
N ALA A 148 7.32 5.99 8.09
CA ALA A 148 7.12 5.19 9.30
C ALA A 148 6.51 3.80 9.02
N SER A 149 6.81 3.23 7.85
CA SER A 149 6.22 1.98 7.37
C SER A 149 7.22 0.84 7.46
N ASN A 150 6.72 -0.39 7.53
CA ASN A 150 7.58 -1.56 7.57
C ASN A 150 7.62 -2.23 6.19
N LEU A 151 8.75 -2.17 5.52
CA LEU A 151 9.02 -2.76 4.21
C LEU A 151 10.11 -3.84 4.31
N THR A 152 10.28 -4.49 5.47
CA THR A 152 11.32 -5.52 5.61
C THR A 152 11.16 -6.63 4.58
N HIS A 153 12.27 -7.05 3.96
CA HIS A 153 12.27 -8.04 2.88
C HIS A 153 11.43 -7.68 1.64
N ALA A 154 11.01 -6.41 1.47
CA ALA A 154 10.34 -5.99 0.25
C ALA A 154 11.30 -6.06 -0.96
N ARG A 155 10.73 -6.15 -2.16
CA ARG A 155 11.50 -6.18 -3.41
C ARG A 155 11.13 -5.01 -4.31
N PHE A 156 12.10 -4.18 -4.65
CA PHE A 156 11.98 -3.03 -5.55
C PHE A 156 12.76 -3.26 -6.85
N PHE A 157 12.94 -4.52 -7.27
CA PHE A 157 13.79 -4.87 -8.41
C PHE A 157 13.39 -4.10 -9.66
N GLY A 158 14.32 -3.34 -10.25
CA GLY A 158 14.09 -2.58 -11.48
C GLY A 158 13.02 -1.48 -11.38
N SER A 159 12.60 -1.09 -10.17
CA SER A 159 11.63 0.00 -9.97
C SER A 159 12.25 1.36 -10.26
N GLN A 160 11.41 2.34 -10.56
CA GLN A 160 11.81 3.73 -10.76
C GLN A 160 11.17 4.58 -9.66
N MET A 161 12.00 5.25 -8.87
CA MET A 161 11.58 6.06 -7.73
C MET A 161 12.12 7.47 -7.86
N THR A 162 11.21 8.42 -8.06
CA THR A 162 11.54 9.85 -8.15
C THR A 162 10.86 10.59 -7.00
N ALA A 163 11.66 11.27 -6.18
CA ALA A 163 11.20 12.05 -5.03
C ALA A 163 10.31 11.25 -4.06
N VAL A 164 10.65 9.99 -3.83
CA VAL A 164 9.96 9.13 -2.85
C VAL A 164 10.51 9.37 -1.46
N ASP A 165 9.63 9.48 -0.48
CA ASP A 165 10.00 9.70 0.91
C ASP A 165 9.76 8.45 1.76
N PHE A 166 10.84 7.76 2.12
CA PHE A 166 10.86 6.60 3.00
C PHE A 166 11.24 6.94 4.45
N SER A 167 11.10 8.19 4.87
CA SER A 167 11.61 8.60 6.17
C SER A 167 11.01 7.78 7.32
N LYS A 168 11.86 7.38 8.28
CA LYS A 168 11.49 6.53 9.44
C LYS A 168 10.98 5.14 9.10
N SER A 169 11.06 4.71 7.84
CA SER A 169 10.60 3.38 7.44
C SER A 169 11.67 2.33 7.70
N ASN A 170 11.22 1.11 8.01
CA ASN A 170 12.10 -0.04 8.12
C ASN A 170 12.21 -0.72 6.75
N LEU A 171 13.37 -0.57 6.12
CA LEU A 171 13.75 -1.15 4.84
C LEU A 171 14.78 -2.29 5.01
N SER A 172 14.88 -2.89 6.19
CA SER A 172 15.88 -3.94 6.42
C SER A 172 15.68 -5.11 5.45
N PHE A 173 16.78 -5.61 4.90
CA PHE A 173 16.80 -6.70 3.91
C PHE A 173 15.98 -6.44 2.63
N THR A 174 15.66 -5.17 2.33
CA THR A 174 14.98 -4.80 1.09
C THR A 174 15.92 -4.98 -0.11
N ASP A 175 15.39 -5.50 -1.21
CA ASP A 175 16.14 -5.62 -2.47
C ASP A 175 15.91 -4.41 -3.37
N PHE A 176 16.95 -3.59 -3.57
CA PHE A 176 16.96 -2.46 -4.50
C PHE A 176 17.73 -2.74 -5.80
N THR A 177 18.01 -4.00 -6.12
CA THR A 177 18.74 -4.38 -7.34
C THR A 177 18.10 -3.75 -8.59
N GLN A 178 18.90 -3.07 -9.41
CA GLN A 178 18.45 -2.36 -10.62
C GLN A 178 17.42 -1.24 -10.39
N ALA A 179 17.07 -0.90 -9.15
CA ALA A 179 16.19 0.23 -8.87
C ALA A 179 16.90 1.56 -9.19
N ILE A 180 16.15 2.51 -9.74
CA ILE A 180 16.61 3.88 -9.96
C ILE A 180 16.07 4.74 -8.83
N LEU A 181 16.97 5.35 -8.05
CA LEU A 181 16.64 6.25 -6.94
C LEU A 181 17.05 7.67 -7.32
N SER A 182 16.08 8.55 -7.58
CA SER A 182 16.32 9.97 -7.84
C SER A 182 15.57 10.81 -6.82
N GLU A 183 16.25 11.75 -6.16
CA GLU A 183 15.65 12.64 -5.14
C GLU A 183 14.96 11.91 -3.97
N VAL A 184 15.30 10.63 -3.74
CA VAL A 184 14.70 9.81 -2.67
C VAL A 184 15.16 10.30 -1.29
N ILE A 185 14.26 10.27 -0.30
CA ILE A 185 14.54 10.65 1.09
C ILE A 185 14.49 9.38 1.95
N LEU A 186 15.58 9.12 2.69
CA LEU A 186 15.79 7.98 3.58
C LEU A 186 16.11 8.43 5.01
N ASP A 187 15.74 9.65 5.40
CA ASP A 187 16.03 10.18 6.73
C ASP A 187 15.41 9.28 7.83
N ASP A 188 16.19 8.95 8.85
CA ASP A 188 15.81 8.04 9.95
C ASP A 188 15.39 6.62 9.50
N ALA A 189 15.64 6.22 8.25
CA ALA A 189 15.28 4.90 7.75
C ALA A 189 16.24 3.81 8.26
N ILE A 190 15.75 2.57 8.33
CA ILE A 190 16.58 1.40 8.68
C ILE A 190 16.85 0.59 7.42
N LEU A 191 18.08 0.57 6.94
CA LEU A 191 18.51 -0.12 5.71
C LEU A 191 19.32 -1.39 6.01
N TYR A 192 19.36 -1.86 7.26
CA TYR A 192 20.19 -3.00 7.68
C TYR A 192 20.03 -4.21 6.75
N GLY A 193 21.12 -4.71 6.19
CA GLY A 193 21.14 -5.84 5.27
C GLY A 193 20.41 -5.63 3.94
N SER A 194 19.94 -4.41 3.62
CA SER A 194 19.34 -4.11 2.32
C SER A 194 20.38 -4.14 1.20
N ASN A 195 19.95 -4.50 0.00
CA ASN A 195 20.79 -4.53 -1.19
C ASN A 195 20.69 -3.21 -1.96
N ILE A 196 21.16 -2.13 -1.33
CA ILE A 196 21.32 -0.81 -1.94
C ILE A 196 22.81 -0.53 -2.14
N THR A 197 23.21 -0.12 -3.35
CA THR A 197 24.62 0.15 -3.66
C THR A 197 25.05 1.53 -3.20
N GLN A 198 26.37 1.76 -3.07
CA GLN A 198 26.92 3.09 -2.79
C GLN A 198 26.56 4.12 -3.88
N GLU A 199 26.50 3.70 -5.14
CA GLU A 199 26.08 4.55 -6.25
C GLU A 199 24.60 4.94 -6.15
N GLN A 200 23.73 4.01 -5.75
CA GLN A 200 22.33 4.31 -5.50
C GLN A 200 22.16 5.26 -4.31
N LEU A 201 22.89 5.02 -3.21
CA LEU A 201 22.86 5.89 -2.02
C LEU A 201 23.37 7.30 -2.31
N SER A 202 24.37 7.49 -3.16
CA SER A 202 24.89 8.82 -3.48
C SER A 202 23.92 9.65 -4.34
N GLY A 203 23.00 9.00 -5.06
CA GLY A 203 21.96 9.65 -5.86
C GLY A 203 20.69 10.03 -5.08
N VAL A 204 20.56 9.60 -3.83
CA VAL A 204 19.40 9.97 -2.99
C VAL A 204 19.56 11.41 -2.48
N LYS A 205 18.45 12.06 -2.17
CA LYS A 205 18.41 13.44 -1.68
C LYS A 205 18.99 13.58 -0.28
N SER A 206 18.61 12.66 0.61
CA SER A 206 19.10 12.63 1.99
C SER A 206 18.87 11.25 2.62
N TYR A 207 19.72 10.91 3.58
CA TYR A 207 19.66 9.68 4.38
C TYR A 207 20.21 9.92 5.78
N ARG A 208 19.89 11.09 6.37
CA ARG A 208 20.39 11.53 7.68
C ARG A 208 19.85 10.61 8.77
N CYS A 209 20.69 10.25 9.74
CA CYS A 209 20.31 9.37 10.84
C CYS A 209 19.79 7.98 10.41
N ALA A 210 20.02 7.59 9.16
CA ALA A 210 19.68 6.25 8.69
C ALA A 210 20.65 5.21 9.24
N ILE A 211 20.14 4.01 9.55
CA ILE A 211 20.99 2.83 9.78
C ILE A 211 21.32 2.26 8.41
N LEU A 212 22.60 2.18 8.06
CA LEU A 212 23.10 1.74 6.75
C LEU A 212 23.05 0.21 6.60
N PRO A 213 23.27 -0.33 5.38
CA PRO A 213 23.24 -1.77 5.14
C PRO A 213 24.17 -2.60 6.02
N ASP A 214 25.32 -2.05 6.43
CA ASP A 214 26.27 -2.69 7.33
C ASP A 214 25.90 -2.55 8.83
N GLY A 215 24.81 -1.85 9.15
CA GLY A 215 24.34 -1.58 10.50
C GLY A 215 24.91 -0.31 11.14
N THR A 216 25.77 0.44 10.46
CA THR A 216 26.31 1.71 10.97
C THR A 216 25.28 2.83 10.91
N LEU A 217 25.33 3.77 11.85
CA LEU A 217 24.46 4.95 11.86
C LEU A 217 25.10 6.08 11.04
N ASN A 218 24.34 6.66 10.09
CA ASN A 218 24.74 7.89 9.41
C ASN A 218 24.43 9.12 10.28
N ASP A 219 25.25 9.40 11.28
CA ASP A 219 25.14 10.58 12.15
C ASP A 219 25.84 11.83 11.57
N GLY A 220 26.35 11.73 10.34
CA GLY A 220 27.09 12.81 9.70
C GLY A 220 28.36 13.18 10.46
N GLN A 221 29.04 12.23 11.11
CA GLN A 221 30.19 12.49 11.98
C GLN A 221 29.82 13.41 13.16
N GLY A 222 28.63 13.20 13.73
CA GLY A 222 28.08 14.01 14.82
C GLY A 222 27.51 15.37 14.41
N THR A 223 27.40 15.66 13.11
CA THR A 223 26.74 16.89 12.63
C THR A 223 25.22 16.84 12.78
N TYR A 224 24.63 15.65 12.90
CA TYR A 224 23.20 15.46 13.15
C TYR A 224 22.95 15.03 14.59
N SER A 225 21.94 15.63 15.22
CA SER A 225 21.38 15.09 16.47
C SER A 225 20.36 14.01 16.12
N CYS A 226 20.82 12.77 16.00
CA CYS A 226 19.95 11.63 15.77
C CYS A 226 19.27 11.23 17.08
N ALA A 227 17.95 11.39 17.15
CA ALA A 227 17.17 10.96 18.30
C ALA A 227 17.15 9.42 18.34
N GLY A 228 17.78 8.82 19.35
CA GLY A 228 17.73 7.36 19.57
C GLY A 228 18.97 6.57 19.20
N GLY A 229 20.15 7.22 19.09
CA GLY A 229 21.41 6.50 18.91
C GLY A 229 21.61 5.45 20.00
N VAL A 230 21.39 4.17 19.65
CA VAL A 230 21.91 3.04 20.42
C VAL A 230 23.42 3.16 20.31
N ARG A 231 24.03 3.79 21.31
CA ARG A 231 25.45 3.61 21.58
C ARG A 231 25.60 2.15 21.99
N ASN A 232 25.97 1.30 21.05
CA ASN A 232 26.49 -0.02 21.39
C ASN A 232 27.83 0.24 22.10
N GLU A 233 27.82 0.20 23.43
CA GLU A 233 28.99 -0.24 24.21
C GLU A 233 29.23 -1.74 23.96
#